data_AF-A0A7S0G679-F1
#
_entry.id   AF-A0A7S0G679-F1
#
_cell.length_a   1.000
_cell.length_b   1.000
_cell.length_c   1.000
_cell.angle_alpha   90.00
_cell.angle_beta   90.00
_cell.angle_gamma   90.00
#
_symmetry.space_group_name_H-M   'P 1'
#
loop_
_entity.id
_entity.type
_entity.pdbx_description
1 polymer ?
#
loop_
_entity_poly.entity_id
_entity_poly.type
_entity_poly.pdbx_seq_one_letter_code
_entity_poly.pdbx_strand_id
1 'polypeptide(L)'
;ENADADRMVALQMLNMAMERISDLESSLNAVRLHLPSYDIRRLVEAIVSLEKLEKKRREEIFPKQKFTFRNLDKVVSAKVGAVKGSQEANPSRRTMVEALVRDKSIRFENQVGETFEVDNSGRDGVVLLRLERCIVRVRGLGSCLFLSDLEDCRIETDPMSGSVHLTRCNNCVVETACHQFRAHDSANCHFFLHVS
;
A
#
# COMPACT_ATOMS: atom_id res chain seq x y z
N GLU A 1 9.81 0.02 50.79
CA GLU A 1 8.73 -0.63 50.00
C GLU A 1 8.36 0.11 48.71
N ASN A 2 8.12 1.43 48.69
CA ASN A 2 7.67 2.16 47.48
C ASN A 2 8.39 1.81 46.16
N ALA A 3 9.72 1.68 46.16
CA ALA A 3 10.49 1.51 44.92
C ALA A 3 10.17 0.23 44.11
N ASP A 4 9.69 -0.85 44.74
CA ASP A 4 9.24 -2.05 44.00
C ASP A 4 7.76 -1.97 43.60
N ALA A 5 6.93 -1.23 44.36
CA ALA A 5 5.57 -0.93 43.95
C ALA A 5 5.56 -0.05 42.68
N ASP A 6 6.39 1.00 42.65
CA ASP A 6 6.56 1.88 41.48
C ASP A 6 7.05 1.10 40.24
N ARG A 7 7.92 0.10 40.42
CA ARG A 7 8.37 -0.79 39.35
C ARG A 7 7.28 -1.74 38.85
N MET A 8 6.43 -2.27 39.73
CA MET A 8 5.27 -3.08 39.32
C MET A 8 4.28 -2.24 38.49
N VAL A 9 3.97 -1.03 38.94
CA VAL A 9 3.09 -0.10 38.19
C VAL A 9 3.72 0.22 36.82
N ALA A 10 5.03 0.48 36.75
CA ALA A 10 5.73 0.73 35.50
C ALA A 10 5.70 -0.48 34.54
N LEU A 11 5.85 -1.71 35.03
CA LEU A 11 5.69 -2.94 34.22
C LEU A 11 4.27 -3.08 33.68
N GLN A 12 3.27 -2.81 34.53
CA GLN A 12 1.86 -2.92 34.15
C GLN A 12 1.52 -1.89 33.06
N MET A 13 2.04 -0.66 33.16
CA MET A 13 1.92 0.37 32.13
C MET A 13 2.64 0.01 30.82
N LEU A 14 3.85 -0.57 30.88
CA LEU A 14 4.55 -1.05 29.68
C LEU A 14 3.80 -2.20 28.98
N ASN A 15 3.23 -3.14 29.75
CA ASN A 15 2.45 -4.24 29.17
C ASN A 15 1.16 -3.73 28.51
N MET A 16 0.42 -2.81 29.14
CA MET A 16 -0.73 -2.14 28.52
C MET A 16 -0.35 -1.32 27.27
N ALA A 17 0.87 -0.77 27.21
CA ALA A 17 1.37 -0.08 26.02
C ALA A 17 1.66 -1.06 24.86
N MET A 18 2.26 -2.22 25.13
CA MET A 18 2.46 -3.27 24.12
C MET A 18 1.12 -3.80 23.56
N GLU A 19 0.16 -4.06 24.44
CA GLU A 19 -1.19 -4.53 24.05
C GLU A 19 -1.85 -3.55 23.08
N ARG A 20 -1.85 -2.25 23.41
CA ARG A 20 -2.38 -1.20 22.54
C ARG A 20 -1.63 -1.05 21.21
N ILE A 21 -0.33 -1.33 21.17
CA ILE A 21 0.44 -1.33 19.91
C ILE A 21 -0.01 -2.52 19.04
N SER A 22 -0.20 -3.70 19.62
CA SER A 22 -0.77 -4.86 18.90
C SER A 22 -2.21 -4.60 18.41
N ASP A 23 -3.03 -3.90 19.20
CA ASP A 23 -4.39 -3.51 18.77
C ASP A 23 -4.36 -2.53 17.59
N LEU A 24 -3.40 -1.59 17.57
CA LEU A 24 -3.18 -0.68 16.46
C LEU A 24 -2.71 -1.43 15.19
N GLU A 25 -1.85 -2.44 15.32
CA GLU A 25 -1.46 -3.30 14.19
C GLU A 25 -2.64 -4.13 13.64
N SER A 26 -3.44 -4.72 14.53
CA SER A 26 -4.65 -5.46 14.16
C SER A 26 -5.65 -4.56 13.43
N SER A 27 -5.91 -3.38 13.99
CA SER A 27 -6.78 -2.35 13.40
C SER A 27 -6.26 -1.86 12.05
N LEU A 28 -4.95 -1.59 11.93
CA LEU A 28 -4.34 -1.20 10.67
C LEU A 28 -4.51 -2.29 9.61
N ASN A 29 -4.30 -3.56 9.96
CA ASN A 29 -4.47 -4.67 9.02
C ASN A 29 -5.93 -4.84 8.57
N ALA A 30 -6.90 -4.62 9.47
CA ALA A 30 -8.32 -4.67 9.13
C ALA A 30 -8.74 -3.56 8.14
N VAL A 31 -8.24 -2.33 8.31
CA VAL A 31 -8.61 -1.19 7.45
C VAL A 31 -7.63 -1.01 6.26
N ARG A 32 -6.57 -1.83 6.17
CA ARG A 32 -5.49 -1.72 5.17
C ARG A 32 -5.97 -1.69 3.71
N LEU A 33 -7.10 -2.33 3.40
CA LEU A 33 -7.69 -2.36 2.06
C LEU A 33 -8.35 -1.02 1.66
N HIS A 34 -8.62 -0.14 2.62
CA HIS A 34 -9.29 1.14 2.42
C HIS A 34 -8.35 2.35 2.52
N LEU A 35 -7.10 2.17 2.97
CA LEU A 35 -6.13 3.26 3.11
C LEU A 35 -5.22 3.38 1.88
N PRO A 36 -4.88 4.60 1.42
CA PRO A 36 -3.84 4.82 0.42
C PRO A 36 -2.47 4.29 0.87
N SER A 37 -1.66 3.82 -0.07
CA SER A 37 -0.33 3.25 0.20
C SER A 37 0.65 4.22 0.87
N TYR A 38 0.39 5.54 0.80
CA TYR A 38 1.13 6.56 1.56
C TYR A 38 0.80 6.50 3.05
N ASP A 39 -0.48 6.48 3.40
CA ASP A 39 -0.95 6.46 4.78
C ASP A 39 -0.63 5.12 5.45
N ILE A 40 -0.72 4.00 4.72
CA ILE A 40 -0.25 2.69 5.20
C ILE A 40 1.23 2.78 5.61
N ARG A 41 2.11 3.32 4.77
CA ARG A 41 3.55 3.47 5.10
C ARG A 41 3.75 4.35 6.33
N ARG A 42 3.07 5.49 6.39
CA ARG A 42 3.15 6.45 7.51
C ARG A 42 2.67 5.84 8.84
N LEU A 43 1.61 5.03 8.81
CA LEU A 43 1.08 4.36 10.00
C LEU A 43 1.98 3.20 10.45
N VAL A 44 2.55 2.42 9.52
CA VAL A 44 3.57 1.41 9.84
C VAL A 44 4.82 2.06 10.46
N GLU A 45 5.33 3.16 9.90
CA GLU A 45 6.45 3.91 10.50
C GLU A 45 6.11 4.43 11.90
N ALA A 46 4.89 4.93 12.11
CA ALA A 46 4.43 5.37 13.42
C ALA A 46 4.41 4.21 14.44
N ILE A 47 3.88 3.05 14.08
CA ILE A 47 3.86 1.84 14.92
C ILE A 47 5.29 1.41 15.28
N VAL A 48 6.18 1.26 14.30
CA VAL A 48 7.60 0.90 14.53
C VAL A 48 8.31 1.94 15.42
N SER A 49 7.95 3.22 15.33
CA SER A 49 8.48 4.25 16.23
C SER A 49 8.00 4.10 17.67
N LEU A 50 6.76 3.65 17.89
CA LEU A 50 6.18 3.37 19.20
C LEU A 50 6.80 2.11 19.82
N GLU A 51 6.96 1.02 19.06
CA GLU A 51 7.68 -0.17 19.51
C GLU A 51 9.10 0.15 19.96
N LYS A 52 9.82 0.95 19.17
CA LYS A 52 11.18 1.40 19.50
C LYS A 52 11.21 2.24 20.78
N LEU A 53 10.16 3.03 21.04
CA LEU A 53 10.03 3.81 22.26
C LEU A 53 9.69 2.94 23.48
N GLU A 54 8.76 1.98 23.35
CA GLU A 54 8.47 0.98 24.39
C GLU A 54 9.75 0.24 24.78
N LYS A 55 10.47 -0.30 23.79
CA LYS A 55 11.70 -1.05 24.02
C LYS A 55 12.76 -0.21 24.73
N LYS A 56 12.91 1.07 24.34
CA LYS A 56 13.82 2.01 25.00
C LYS A 56 13.41 2.26 26.45
N ARG A 57 12.13 2.50 26.72
CA ARG A 57 11.60 2.67 28.10
C ARG A 57 11.74 1.42 28.94
N ARG A 58 11.48 0.25 28.37
CA ARG A 58 11.69 -1.06 29.01
C ARG A 58 13.16 -1.28 29.35
N GLU A 59 14.10 -0.92 28.47
CA GLU A 59 15.54 -1.00 28.73
C GLU A 59 16.06 0.08 29.71
N GLU A 60 15.39 1.25 29.81
CA GLU A 60 15.67 2.28 30.83
C GLU A 60 15.23 1.85 32.24
N ILE A 61 14.04 1.25 32.38
CA ILE A 61 13.45 0.86 33.68
C ILE A 61 13.94 -0.53 34.12
N PHE A 62 14.15 -1.44 33.17
CA PHE A 62 14.68 -2.79 33.38
C PHE A 62 15.95 -2.98 32.54
N PRO A 63 17.07 -2.37 32.94
CA PRO A 63 18.36 -2.61 32.29
C PRO A 63 18.68 -4.10 32.37
N LYS A 64 18.70 -4.76 31.20
CA LYS A 64 19.05 -6.18 31.08
C LYS A 64 20.35 -6.43 31.84
N GLN A 65 20.34 -7.39 32.77
CA GLN A 65 21.57 -7.74 33.48
C GLN A 65 22.63 -8.13 32.45
N LYS A 66 23.72 -7.36 32.42
CA LYS A 66 24.88 -7.70 31.60
C LYS A 66 25.43 -8.99 32.18
N PHE A 67 25.27 -10.10 31.46
CA PHE A 67 25.96 -11.34 31.77
C PHE A 67 27.47 -11.06 31.77
N THR A 68 28.04 -10.86 32.96
CA THR A 68 29.47 -10.69 33.13
C THR A 68 30.12 -12.05 33.01
N PHE A 69 30.37 -12.49 31.77
CA PHE A 69 31.33 -13.54 31.51
C PHE A 69 32.68 -13.07 32.06
N ARG A 70 33.14 -13.70 33.16
CA ARG A 70 34.50 -13.53 33.66
C ARG A 70 35.44 -14.10 32.60
N ASN A 71 36.06 -13.21 31.83
CA ASN A 71 37.05 -13.61 30.83
C ASN A 71 38.25 -14.26 31.52
N LEU A 72 38.63 -15.44 31.04
CA LEU A 72 39.94 -16.02 31.23
C LEU A 72 40.75 -15.68 29.96
N ASP A 73 41.95 -15.13 30.12
CA ASP A 73 42.70 -14.54 29.00
C ASP A 73 43.14 -15.58 27.94
N LYS A 74 42.97 -15.27 26.64
CA LYS A 74 44.10 -14.96 25.72
C LYS A 74 43.75 -14.81 24.21
N VAL A 75 44.52 -13.90 23.58
CA VAL A 75 45.11 -13.99 22.21
C VAL A 75 44.36 -13.43 20.95
N VAL A 76 44.80 -12.23 20.55
CA VAL A 76 45.29 -11.78 19.20
C VAL A 76 44.31 -11.55 18.01
N SER A 77 44.03 -10.25 17.77
CA SER A 77 44.25 -9.42 16.55
C SER A 77 43.90 -9.90 15.11
N ALA A 78 42.99 -9.16 14.44
CA ALA A 78 43.14 -8.44 13.13
C ALA A 78 41.73 -7.98 12.62
N LYS A 79 41.42 -6.70 12.29
CA LYS A 79 41.72 -5.96 11.01
C LYS A 79 41.30 -6.74 9.75
N VAL A 80 40.52 -6.27 8.75
CA VAL A 80 39.98 -4.96 8.26
C VAL A 80 38.58 -5.25 7.61
N GLY A 81 37.59 -4.37 7.40
CA GLY A 81 37.39 -2.91 7.57
C GLY A 81 35.96 -2.49 7.14
N ALA A 82 35.79 -1.42 6.33
CA ALA A 82 34.49 -0.93 5.84
C ALA A 82 34.58 -0.24 4.45
N VAL A 83 33.52 -0.30 3.63
CA VAL A 83 33.14 0.73 2.62
C VAL A 83 31.61 0.77 2.46
N LYS A 84 31.01 1.97 2.49
CA LYS A 84 29.67 2.27 1.95
C LYS A 84 29.83 2.92 0.57
N GLY A 85 28.91 2.67 -0.35
CA GLY A 85 28.87 3.33 -1.66
C GLY A 85 27.46 3.45 -2.21
N SER A 86 26.81 4.58 -1.95
CA SER A 86 25.57 5.02 -2.61
C SER A 86 25.90 5.91 -3.79
N GLN A 87 25.15 5.84 -4.90
CA GLN A 87 25.00 6.99 -5.79
C GLN A 87 23.72 6.94 -6.64
N GLU A 88 23.14 8.12 -6.85
CA GLU A 88 21.94 8.40 -7.64
C GLU A 88 22.32 8.96 -9.02
N ALA A 89 21.47 8.73 -10.04
CA ALA A 89 21.14 9.68 -11.12
C ALA A 89 20.07 9.04 -12.05
N ASN A 90 18.80 9.48 -12.03
CA ASN A 90 18.17 10.59 -12.82
C ASN A 90 17.79 10.19 -14.28
N PRO A 91 16.91 10.91 -15.01
CA PRO A 91 15.60 10.34 -15.32
C PRO A 91 15.22 10.39 -16.81
N SER A 92 15.07 9.23 -17.44
CA SER A 92 14.61 9.14 -18.84
C SER A 92 13.15 8.69 -18.90
N ARG A 93 12.32 9.50 -19.58
CA ARG A 93 10.89 9.30 -19.89
C ARG A 93 10.44 7.83 -19.88
N ARG A 94 9.86 7.38 -18.77
CA ARG A 94 9.11 6.11 -18.72
C ARG A 94 7.71 6.37 -19.21
N THR A 95 7.39 5.86 -20.40
CA THR A 95 6.02 5.79 -20.89
C THR A 95 5.19 5.00 -19.86
N MET A 96 4.07 5.57 -19.40
CA MET A 96 3.29 5.08 -18.25
C MET A 96 2.85 3.61 -18.37
N VAL A 97 2.85 3.09 -19.60
CA VAL A 97 2.54 1.71 -20.01
C VAL A 97 3.53 0.67 -19.44
N GLU A 98 4.82 0.99 -19.30
CA GLU A 98 5.83 0.01 -18.83
C GLU A 98 5.90 -0.13 -17.30
N ALA A 99 5.34 0.83 -16.55
CA ALA A 99 5.34 0.78 -15.09
C ALA A 99 4.38 -0.30 -14.52
N LEU A 100 3.46 -0.80 -15.35
CA LEU A 100 2.40 -1.74 -14.96
C LEU A 100 2.83 -3.21 -14.89
N VAL A 101 4.12 -3.51 -15.14
CA VAL A 101 4.69 -4.88 -15.15
C VAL A 101 5.07 -5.36 -13.73
N ARG A 102 4.59 -4.68 -12.68
CA ARG A 102 4.67 -5.09 -11.27
C ARG A 102 3.40 -4.70 -10.54
N ASP A 103 2.37 -5.56 -10.57
CA ASP A 103 1.43 -5.82 -9.45
C ASP A 103 0.35 -6.84 -9.85
N LYS A 104 -0.49 -7.25 -8.88
CA LYS A 104 -1.55 -8.26 -9.05
C LYS A 104 -2.76 -7.68 -9.79
N SER A 105 -2.56 -6.99 -10.90
CA SER A 105 -3.63 -6.39 -11.68
C SER A 105 -4.41 -7.42 -12.50
N ILE A 106 -5.68 -7.13 -12.80
CA ILE A 106 -6.48 -7.89 -13.79
C ILE A 106 -6.42 -7.17 -15.12
N ARG A 107 -6.13 -7.90 -16.19
CA ARG A 107 -5.99 -7.35 -17.54
C ARG A 107 -6.92 -8.06 -18.51
N PHE A 108 -7.84 -7.31 -19.10
CA PHE A 108 -8.71 -7.76 -20.19
C PHE A 108 -8.34 -7.03 -21.48
N GLU A 109 -8.25 -7.76 -22.58
CA GLU A 109 -7.75 -7.21 -23.83
C GLU A 109 -8.34 -7.92 -25.07
N ASN A 110 -8.54 -7.18 -26.16
CA ASN A 110 -9.01 -7.67 -27.47
C ASN A 110 -10.38 -8.41 -27.41
N GLN A 111 -11.37 -7.85 -26.71
CA GLN A 111 -12.71 -8.46 -26.59
C GLN A 111 -13.76 -7.66 -27.36
N VAL A 112 -14.74 -8.35 -27.94
CA VAL A 112 -15.76 -7.73 -28.80
C VAL A 112 -17.16 -8.25 -28.47
N GLY A 113 -18.09 -7.37 -28.14
CA GLY A 113 -19.51 -7.70 -27.92
C GLY A 113 -19.82 -8.48 -26.63
N GLU A 114 -18.81 -8.75 -25.79
CA GLU A 114 -18.96 -9.54 -24.57
C GLU A 114 -19.33 -8.70 -23.33
N THR A 115 -20.02 -9.33 -22.38
CA THR A 115 -20.30 -8.77 -21.05
C THR A 115 -19.45 -9.46 -20.00
N PHE A 116 -18.66 -8.69 -19.27
CA PHE A 116 -17.72 -9.16 -18.26
C PHE A 116 -18.15 -8.73 -16.86
N GLU A 117 -17.97 -9.62 -15.89
CA GLU A 117 -17.95 -9.28 -14.47
C GLU A 117 -16.58 -9.65 -13.90
N VAL A 118 -15.93 -8.66 -13.28
CA VAL A 118 -14.52 -8.68 -12.89
C VAL A 118 -14.43 -8.50 -11.39
N ASP A 119 -14.17 -9.58 -10.66
CA ASP A 119 -13.89 -9.52 -9.22
C ASP A 119 -12.45 -9.09 -8.98
N ASN A 120 -12.27 -7.85 -8.52
CA ASN A 120 -10.99 -7.25 -8.14
C ASN A 120 -10.64 -7.45 -6.64
N SER A 121 -11.37 -8.30 -5.91
CA SER A 121 -11.11 -8.56 -4.49
C SER A 121 -9.64 -8.93 -4.22
N GLY A 122 -8.95 -8.10 -3.44
CA GLY A 122 -7.56 -8.31 -3.05
C GLY A 122 -6.51 -8.04 -4.15
N ARG A 123 -6.86 -7.25 -5.18
CA ARG A 123 -5.99 -6.93 -6.32
C ARG A 123 -5.78 -5.43 -6.51
N ASP A 124 -4.61 -5.08 -7.03
CA ASP A 124 -4.15 -3.68 -7.01
C ASP A 124 -4.89 -2.80 -8.03
N GLY A 125 -5.39 -3.36 -9.13
CA GLY A 125 -6.21 -2.62 -10.10
C GLY A 125 -6.63 -3.41 -11.34
N VAL A 126 -7.45 -2.79 -12.18
CA VAL A 126 -8.02 -3.38 -13.40
C VAL A 126 -7.59 -2.58 -14.64
N VAL A 127 -7.27 -3.29 -15.71
CA VAL A 127 -6.71 -2.77 -16.95
C VAL A 127 -7.54 -3.31 -18.12
N LEU A 128 -8.28 -2.43 -18.79
CA LEU A 128 -9.14 -2.75 -19.93
C LEU A 128 -8.56 -2.10 -21.20
N LEU A 129 -8.24 -2.92 -22.21
CA LEU A 129 -7.49 -2.50 -23.39
C LEU A 129 -8.13 -3.02 -24.68
N ARG A 130 -8.36 -2.19 -25.69
CA ARG A 130 -8.87 -2.66 -27.01
C ARG A 130 -10.13 -3.53 -26.87
N LEU A 131 -11.17 -2.95 -26.28
CA LEU A 131 -12.49 -3.59 -26.16
C LEU A 131 -13.51 -2.84 -27.04
N GLU A 132 -14.41 -3.57 -27.68
CA GLU A 132 -15.38 -3.02 -28.64
C GLU A 132 -16.79 -3.55 -28.35
N ARG A 133 -17.79 -2.67 -28.18
CA ARG A 133 -19.18 -3.04 -27.81
C ARG A 133 -19.29 -3.90 -26.52
N CYS A 134 -18.37 -3.74 -25.59
CA CYS A 134 -18.33 -4.53 -24.35
C CYS A 134 -19.01 -3.82 -23.17
N ILE A 135 -19.64 -4.61 -22.29
CA ILE A 135 -20.12 -4.15 -20.99
C ILE A 135 -19.20 -4.75 -19.91
N VAL A 136 -18.55 -3.92 -19.11
CA VAL A 136 -17.62 -4.38 -18.07
C VAL A 136 -18.06 -3.91 -16.69
N ARG A 137 -18.32 -4.87 -15.80
CA ARG A 137 -18.63 -4.62 -14.38
C ARG A 137 -17.42 -4.95 -13.53
N VAL A 138 -16.82 -3.95 -12.90
CA VAL A 138 -15.70 -4.14 -11.97
C VAL A 138 -16.24 -4.13 -10.55
N ARG A 139 -16.12 -5.27 -9.87
CA ARG A 139 -16.57 -5.49 -8.49
C ARG A 139 -15.41 -5.55 -7.53
N GLY A 140 -15.65 -5.10 -6.30
CA GLY A 140 -14.65 -5.08 -5.24
C GLY A 140 -13.67 -3.91 -5.33
N LEU A 141 -12.88 -3.74 -4.27
CA LEU A 141 -12.01 -2.59 -4.09
C LEU A 141 -10.75 -2.70 -4.95
N GLY A 142 -10.38 -1.62 -5.64
CA GLY A 142 -9.15 -1.52 -6.42
C GLY A 142 -8.53 -0.13 -6.35
N SER A 143 -7.19 -0.05 -6.42
CA SER A 143 -6.47 1.23 -6.30
C SER A 143 -6.39 2.00 -7.62
N CYS A 144 -6.53 1.31 -8.76
CA CYS A 144 -6.43 1.93 -10.08
C CYS A 144 -7.34 1.25 -11.12
N LEU A 145 -7.96 2.05 -11.98
CA LEU A 145 -8.62 1.61 -13.20
C LEU A 145 -7.92 2.24 -14.40
N PHE A 146 -7.47 1.43 -15.35
CA PHE A 146 -6.87 1.91 -16.60
C PHE A 146 -7.69 1.45 -17.80
N LEU A 147 -8.21 2.41 -18.56
CA LEU A 147 -9.06 2.24 -19.72
C LEU A 147 -8.31 2.80 -20.94
N SER A 148 -8.00 1.97 -21.93
CA SER A 148 -7.34 2.42 -23.17
C SER A 148 -7.91 1.76 -24.41
N ASP A 149 -8.12 2.55 -25.47
CA ASP A 149 -8.55 2.04 -26.78
C ASP A 149 -9.92 1.32 -26.71
N LEU A 150 -10.93 1.91 -26.07
CA LEU A 150 -12.29 1.33 -26.01
C LEU A 150 -13.25 2.01 -26.98
N GLU A 151 -14.14 1.22 -27.58
CA GLU A 151 -15.16 1.71 -28.52
C GLU A 151 -16.53 1.10 -28.17
N ASP A 152 -17.59 1.92 -28.16
CA ASP A 152 -18.98 1.51 -27.84
C ASP A 152 -19.14 0.78 -26.49
N CYS A 153 -18.26 1.02 -25.51
CA CYS A 153 -18.22 0.26 -24.26
C CYS A 153 -18.96 0.94 -23.08
N ARG A 154 -19.56 0.12 -22.19
CA ARG A 154 -20.13 0.58 -20.92
C ARG A 154 -19.39 -0.03 -19.73
N ILE A 155 -18.72 0.82 -18.94
CA ILE A 155 -17.92 0.42 -17.78
C ILE A 155 -18.67 0.86 -16.53
N GLU A 156 -18.95 -0.08 -15.64
CA GLU A 156 -19.61 0.13 -14.34
C GLU A 156 -18.63 -0.35 -13.26
N THR A 157 -18.26 0.49 -12.30
CA THR A 157 -17.37 0.08 -11.20
C THR A 157 -17.94 0.38 -9.84
N ASP A 158 -17.62 -0.51 -8.89
CA ASP A 158 -17.65 -0.17 -7.46
C ASP A 158 -16.63 0.97 -7.16
N PRO A 159 -16.66 1.61 -5.98
CA PRO A 159 -15.74 2.69 -5.64
C PRO A 159 -14.26 2.27 -5.66
N MET A 160 -13.44 2.99 -6.42
CA MET A 160 -12.01 2.78 -6.55
C MET A 160 -11.25 3.66 -5.55
N SER A 161 -10.33 3.08 -4.77
CA SER A 161 -9.59 3.78 -3.69
C SER A 161 -8.44 4.68 -4.17
N GLY A 162 -8.31 4.87 -5.48
CA GLY A 162 -7.28 5.71 -6.09
C GLY A 162 -7.73 6.32 -7.41
N SER A 163 -7.00 6.05 -8.50
CA SER A 163 -7.18 6.79 -9.76
C SER A 163 -7.86 6.00 -10.87
N VAL A 164 -8.76 6.66 -11.60
CA VAL A 164 -9.29 6.20 -12.88
C VAL A 164 -8.58 6.98 -14.00
N HIS A 165 -8.05 6.24 -14.98
CA HIS A 165 -7.39 6.80 -16.15
C HIS A 165 -8.02 6.26 -17.43
N LEU A 166 -8.36 7.16 -18.35
CA LEU A 166 -9.03 6.87 -19.60
C LEU A 166 -8.30 7.54 -20.76
N THR A 167 -7.94 6.77 -21.79
CA THR A 167 -7.20 7.21 -22.98
C THR A 167 -7.80 6.59 -24.25
N ARG A 168 -7.91 7.35 -25.36
CA ARG A 168 -8.39 6.82 -26.66
C ARG A 168 -9.68 6.02 -26.57
N CYS A 169 -10.68 6.56 -25.89
CA CYS A 169 -12.00 5.94 -25.79
C CYS A 169 -13.02 6.70 -26.65
N ASN A 170 -13.84 5.99 -27.40
CA ASN A 170 -14.88 6.53 -28.27
C ASN A 170 -16.26 5.98 -27.89
N ASN A 171 -17.28 6.84 -27.83
CA ASN A 171 -18.68 6.47 -27.56
C ASN A 171 -18.87 5.58 -26.31
N CYS A 172 -18.08 5.82 -25.26
CA CYS A 172 -18.09 5.01 -24.04
C CYS A 172 -18.91 5.66 -22.92
N VAL A 173 -19.54 4.84 -22.08
CA VAL A 173 -20.17 5.28 -20.83
C VAL A 173 -19.35 4.73 -19.66
N VAL A 174 -18.94 5.58 -18.72
CA VAL A 174 -18.19 5.16 -17.52
C VAL A 174 -18.90 5.65 -16.27
N GLU A 175 -19.25 4.72 -15.39
CA GLU A 175 -19.90 4.94 -14.10
C GLU A 175 -18.95 4.48 -12.98
N THR A 176 -18.47 5.43 -12.17
CA THR A 176 -17.40 5.17 -11.20
C THR A 176 -17.32 6.22 -10.08
N ALA A 177 -16.78 5.84 -8.93
CA ALA A 177 -16.36 6.75 -7.86
C ALA A 177 -14.87 6.55 -7.60
N CYS A 178 -14.10 7.64 -7.47
CA CYS A 178 -12.63 7.57 -7.32
C CYS A 178 -12.04 8.81 -6.64
N HIS A 179 -10.76 8.78 -6.26
CA HIS A 179 -10.06 9.96 -5.72
C HIS A 179 -9.45 10.85 -6.81
N GLN A 180 -9.17 10.30 -8.01
CA GLN A 180 -8.61 11.06 -9.13
C GLN A 180 -9.13 10.51 -10.47
N PHE A 181 -9.74 11.36 -11.29
CA PHE A 181 -10.15 11.02 -12.66
C PHE A 181 -9.27 11.74 -13.69
N ARG A 182 -8.79 11.03 -14.71
CA ARG A 182 -8.04 11.58 -15.85
C ARG A 182 -8.56 11.00 -17.15
N ALA A 183 -8.98 11.86 -18.08
CA ALA A 183 -9.37 11.48 -19.44
C ALA A 183 -8.50 12.21 -20.46
N HIS A 184 -8.02 11.48 -21.47
CA HIS A 184 -7.17 12.00 -22.55
C HIS A 184 -7.61 11.43 -23.90
N ASP A 185 -7.51 12.22 -24.97
CA ASP A 185 -7.64 11.73 -26.36
C ASP A 185 -8.92 10.92 -26.61
N SER A 186 -10.05 11.30 -26.01
CA SER A 186 -11.31 10.52 -25.98
C SER A 186 -12.50 11.37 -26.42
N ALA A 187 -13.45 10.77 -27.12
CA ALA A 187 -14.58 11.45 -27.78
C ALA A 187 -15.91 10.75 -27.48
N ASN A 188 -17.01 11.52 -27.48
CA ASN A 188 -18.38 11.02 -27.27
C ASN A 188 -18.59 10.22 -25.95
N CYS A 189 -17.71 10.42 -24.97
CA CYS A 189 -17.78 9.70 -23.69
C CYS A 189 -18.71 10.39 -22.69
N HIS A 190 -19.49 9.60 -21.95
CA HIS A 190 -20.37 10.05 -20.87
C HIS A 190 -19.86 9.52 -19.52
N PHE A 191 -19.74 10.41 -18.53
CA PHE A 191 -19.14 10.11 -17.24
C PHE A 191 -20.13 10.33 -16.09
N PHE A 192 -20.51 9.25 -15.42
CA PHE A 192 -21.25 9.28 -14.16
C PHE A 192 -20.23 9.13 -13.03
N LEU A 193 -19.76 10.27 -12.52
CA LEU A 193 -18.53 10.35 -11.73
C LEU A 193 -18.77 11.00 -10.36
N HIS A 194 -18.29 10.33 -9.31
CA HIS A 194 -18.07 10.94 -7.99
C HIS A 194 -16.56 11.04 -7.70
N VAL A 195 -16.10 12.21 -7.22
CA VAL A 195 -14.70 12.43 -6.82
C VAL A 195 -14.66 13.03 -5.41
N SER A 196 -13.86 12.42 -4.53
CA SER A 196 -13.68 12.79 -3.12
C SER A 196 -12.26 12.57 -2.64
#